data_AF-A0A835PL13-F1
#
_entry.id   AF-A0A835PL13-F1
#
_cell.length_a   1.000
_cell.length_b   1.000
_cell.length_c   1.000
_cell.angle_alpha   90.00
_cell.angle_beta   90.00
_cell.angle_gamma   90.00
#
_symmetry.space_group_name_H-M   'P 1'
#
loop_
_entity.id
_entity.type
_entity.pdbx_description
1 polymer ?
#
loop_
_entity_poly.entity_id
_entity_poly.type
_entity_poly.pdbx_seq_one_letter_code
_entity_poly.pdbx_strand_id
1 'polypeptide(L)'
;MGKPTAAAASSVVDVEIPHLIRTYKCGRIRRLNLSKLVPPAIDPRTGVASEDVVVNRVTGLSARLYRPPAAVLSTRQLPLLVYFHGGGFCSGSAFNSTYHSYLNSLVSETGLQAVSVDYRLAPESPLPAAYDDSWEALCWAIAPGRI
;
A
#
# COMPACT_ATOMS: atom_id res chain seq x y z
N MET A 1 -28.53 24.56 30.66
CA MET A 1 -27.91 23.83 29.52
C MET A 1 -26.43 23.62 29.84
N GLY A 2 -26.02 22.40 30.19
CA GLY A 2 -24.63 22.09 30.52
C GLY A 2 -23.78 22.01 29.25
N LYS A 3 -22.62 22.67 29.23
CA LYS A 3 -21.65 22.57 28.14
C LYS A 3 -21.26 21.09 27.94
N PRO A 4 -21.23 20.57 26.70
CA PRO A 4 -20.74 19.21 26.45
C PRO A 4 -19.30 19.10 26.93
N THR A 5 -18.98 17.98 27.60
CA THR A 5 -17.60 17.65 27.99
C THR A 5 -16.72 17.45 26.74
N ALA A 6 -15.43 17.75 26.83
CA ALA A 6 -14.48 17.63 25.71
C ALA A 6 -14.47 16.23 25.06
N ALA A 7 -14.78 15.18 25.83
CA ALA A 7 -14.94 13.82 25.33
C ALA A 7 -16.09 13.67 24.32
N ALA A 8 -17.23 14.34 24.54
CA ALA A 8 -18.40 14.28 23.67
C ALA A 8 -18.21 15.04 22.35
N ALA A 9 -17.35 16.07 22.34
CA ALA A 9 -16.99 16.79 21.11
C ALA A 9 -16.07 15.95 20.20
N SER A 10 -15.27 15.05 20.75
CA SER A 10 -14.32 14.20 20.00
C SER A 10 -14.98 13.05 19.21
N SER A 11 -16.27 12.78 19.47
CA SER A 11 -17.04 11.71 18.83
C SER A 11 -17.95 12.18 17.69
N VAL A 12 -18.05 13.49 17.45
CA VAL A 12 -18.90 14.02 16.36
C VAL A 12 -18.27 13.67 15.01
N VAL A 13 -18.96 12.82 14.25
CA VAL A 13 -18.57 12.43 12.89
C VAL A 13 -18.71 13.64 11.96
N ASP A 14 -17.71 13.83 11.10
CA ASP A 14 -17.73 14.85 10.07
C ASP A 14 -18.12 14.25 8.72
N VAL A 15 -17.33 13.28 8.25
CA VAL A 15 -17.61 12.50 7.03
C VAL A 15 -17.52 11.02 7.36
N GLU A 16 -18.45 10.24 6.80
CA GLU A 16 -18.39 8.79 6.82
C GLU A 16 -18.63 8.23 5.42
N ILE A 17 -17.67 7.44 4.95
CA ILE A 17 -17.84 6.59 3.78
C ILE A 17 -17.93 5.16 4.33
N PRO A 18 -19.11 4.52 4.24
CA PRO A 18 -19.33 3.20 4.81
C PRO A 18 -18.22 2.21 4.45
N HIS A 19 -17.77 1.44 5.44
CA HIS A 19 -16.69 0.45 5.35
C HIS A 19 -15.29 0.98 5.00
N LEU A 20 -15.13 2.24 4.62
CA LEU A 20 -13.84 2.77 4.19
C LEU A 20 -13.16 3.63 5.26
N ILE A 21 -13.78 4.76 5.60
CA ILE A 21 -13.19 5.79 6.44
C ILE A 21 -14.26 6.57 7.17
N ARG A 22 -13.94 6.98 8.40
CA ARG A 22 -14.73 7.91 9.21
C ARG A 22 -13.80 9.00 9.73
N THR A 23 -14.12 10.25 9.41
CA THR A 23 -13.46 11.42 9.98
C THR A 23 -14.35 12.05 11.05
N TYR A 24 -13.73 12.71 12.02
CA TYR A 24 -14.41 13.37 13.13
C TYR A 24 -14.11 14.87 13.07
N LYS A 25 -15.04 15.71 13.54
CA LYS A 25 -14.85 17.18 13.56
C LYS A 25 -13.65 17.65 14.39
N CYS A 26 -13.14 16.79 15.28
CA CYS A 26 -11.91 17.02 16.02
C CYS A 26 -10.62 16.72 15.25
N GLY A 27 -10.70 16.31 13.98
CA GLY A 27 -9.56 15.93 13.14
C GLY A 27 -9.13 14.46 13.26
N ARG A 28 -9.73 13.68 14.16
CA ARG A 28 -9.46 12.23 14.25
C ARG A 28 -9.91 11.52 12.97
N ILE A 29 -9.14 10.53 12.54
CA ILE A 29 -9.45 9.68 11.39
C ILE A 29 -9.50 8.23 11.87
N ARG A 30 -10.53 7.49 11.43
CA ARG A 30 -10.66 6.04 11.65
C ARG A 30 -10.83 5.35 10.30
N ARG A 31 -9.84 4.56 9.90
CA ARG A 31 -9.92 3.67 8.74
C ARG A 31 -10.66 2.39 9.15
N LEU A 32 -11.68 2.02 8.36
CA LEU A 32 -12.63 0.97 8.70
C LEU A 32 -12.33 -0.36 8.01
N ASN A 33 -11.67 -0.31 6.85
CA ASN A 33 -11.18 -1.48 6.13
C ASN A 33 -9.70 -1.70 6.46
N LEU A 34 -9.46 -2.41 7.57
CA LEU A 34 -8.12 -2.72 8.08
C LEU A 34 -7.80 -4.19 7.83
N SER A 35 -7.28 -4.50 6.66
CA SER A 35 -6.52 -5.74 6.48
C SER A 35 -5.27 -5.69 7.37
N LYS A 36 -4.80 -6.86 7.82
CA LYS A 36 -3.62 -6.95 8.67
C LYS A 36 -2.36 -6.60 7.85
N LEU A 37 -1.48 -5.77 8.40
CA LEU A 37 -0.14 -5.59 7.82
C LEU A 37 0.71 -6.84 8.09
N VAL A 38 1.39 -7.32 7.06
CA VAL A 38 2.27 -8.50 7.15
C VAL A 38 3.71 -8.12 6.81
N PRO A 39 4.71 -8.68 7.51
CA PRO A 39 6.11 -8.42 7.17
C PRO A 39 6.47 -9.03 5.81
N PRO A 40 7.51 -8.53 5.14
CA PRO A 40 8.05 -9.17 3.96
C PRO A 40 8.74 -10.48 4.38
N ALA A 41 8.57 -11.52 3.56
CA ALA A 41 9.16 -12.84 3.76
C ALA A 41 9.17 -13.63 2.45
N ILE A 42 9.79 -14.81 2.50
CA ILE A 42 9.54 -15.85 1.50
C ILE A 42 8.22 -16.53 1.86
N ASP A 43 7.22 -16.45 0.98
CA ASP A 43 5.93 -17.12 1.20
C ASP A 43 6.13 -18.64 1.08
N PRO A 44 5.81 -19.43 2.11
CA PRO A 44 6.10 -20.86 2.13
C PRO A 44 5.23 -21.68 1.15
N ARG A 45 4.12 -21.10 0.68
CA ARG A 45 3.17 -21.77 -0.22
C ARG A 45 3.50 -21.48 -1.68
N THR A 46 3.93 -20.27 -2.00
CA THR A 46 4.22 -19.85 -3.39
C THR A 46 5.72 -19.78 -3.70
N GLY A 47 6.59 -19.76 -2.68
CA GLY A 47 8.03 -19.57 -2.82
C GLY A 47 8.44 -18.15 -3.21
N VAL A 48 7.49 -17.21 -3.30
CA VAL A 48 7.75 -15.81 -3.69
C VAL A 48 8.48 -15.10 -2.57
N ALA A 49 9.60 -14.47 -2.89
CA ALA A 49 10.33 -13.63 -1.95
C ALA A 49 9.80 -12.19 -2.02
N SER A 50 9.57 -11.58 -0.86
CA SER A 50 9.18 -10.17 -0.77
C SER A 50 10.15 -9.36 0.09
N GLU A 51 10.25 -8.08 -0.20
CA GLU A 51 11.18 -7.13 0.45
C GLU A 51 10.57 -5.72 0.44
N ASP A 52 10.70 -4.99 1.55
CA ASP A 52 10.25 -3.60 1.64
C ASP A 52 11.40 -2.64 1.33
N VAL A 53 11.14 -1.66 0.48
CA VAL A 53 12.12 -0.64 0.06
C VAL A 53 11.57 0.76 0.23
N VAL A 54 12.46 1.70 0.54
CA VAL A 54 12.13 3.13 0.57
C VAL A 54 12.47 3.73 -0.79
N VAL A 55 11.44 4.20 -1.50
CA VAL A 55 11.56 4.87 -2.80
C VAL A 55 12.06 6.30 -2.61
N ASN A 56 11.45 7.04 -1.67
CA ASN A 56 11.83 8.41 -1.34
C ASN A 56 11.85 8.62 0.17
N ARG A 57 13.03 8.96 0.70
CA ARG A 57 13.24 9.17 2.14
C ARG A 57 12.63 10.48 2.66
N VAL A 58 12.46 11.48 1.80
CA VAL A 58 11.91 12.80 2.17
C VAL A 58 10.40 12.71 2.35
N THR A 59 9.69 12.05 1.43
CA THR A 59 8.23 11.86 1.51
C THR A 59 7.83 10.64 2.33
N GLY A 60 8.78 9.72 2.57
CA GLY A 60 8.51 8.42 3.19
C GLY A 60 7.89 7.40 2.23
N LEU A 61 7.82 7.70 0.93
CA LEU A 61 7.28 6.80 -0.08
C LEU A 61 8.04 5.48 -0.07
N SER A 62 7.29 4.39 0.06
CA SER A 62 7.82 3.03 0.15
C SER A 62 7.08 2.09 -0.79
N ALA A 63 7.67 0.92 -1.02
CA ALA A 63 7.06 -0.13 -1.82
C ALA A 63 7.48 -1.51 -1.31
N ARG A 64 6.69 -2.53 -1.62
CA ARG A 64 7.07 -3.94 -1.46
C ARG A 64 7.40 -4.55 -2.81
N LEU A 65 8.60 -5.09 -2.93
CA LEU A 65 9.04 -5.87 -4.08
C LEU A 65 8.64 -7.33 -3.91
N TYR A 66 8.32 -7.99 -5.02
CA TYR A 66 8.02 -9.41 -5.09
C TYR A 66 8.83 -10.03 -6.21
N ARG A 67 9.57 -11.09 -5.88
CA ARG A 67 10.41 -11.84 -6.82
C ARG A 67 9.93 -13.28 -6.91
N PRO A 68 9.73 -13.82 -8.13
CA PRO A 68 9.27 -15.18 -8.30
C PRO A 68 10.33 -16.17 -7.79
N PRO A 69 9.94 -17.42 -7.48
CA PRO A 69 10.87 -18.44 -7.00
C PRO A 69 12.02 -18.66 -7.98
N ALA A 70 13.21 -18.97 -7.46
CA ALA A 70 14.41 -19.22 -8.28
C ALA A 70 14.20 -20.29 -9.38
N ALA A 71 13.35 -21.29 -9.11
CA ALA A 71 12.99 -22.34 -10.06
C ALA A 71 12.26 -21.84 -11.32
N VAL A 72 11.64 -20.65 -11.25
CA VAL A 72 10.91 -19.99 -12.35
C VAL A 72 11.80 -18.96 -13.07
N LEU A 73 12.98 -18.65 -12.53
CA LEU A 73 13.90 -17.70 -13.15
C LEU A 73 14.54 -18.32 -14.39
N SER A 74 14.15 -17.83 -15.57
CA SER A 74 14.90 -18.04 -16.82
C SER A 74 16.01 -17.00 -16.94
N THR A 75 16.99 -17.21 -17.83
CA THR A 75 18.08 -16.26 -18.13
C THR A 75 17.60 -14.96 -18.81
N ARG A 76 16.28 -14.72 -18.87
CA ARG A 76 15.64 -13.59 -19.54
C ARG A 76 15.18 -12.55 -18.51
N GLN A 77 15.17 -11.28 -18.92
CA GLN A 77 14.51 -10.21 -18.17
C GLN A 77 13.04 -10.56 -17.93
N LEU A 78 12.62 -10.46 -16.67
CA LEU A 78 11.25 -10.72 -16.26
C LEU A 78 10.37 -9.49 -16.53
N PRO A 79 9.09 -9.68 -16.91
CA PRO A 79 8.14 -8.58 -16.91
C PRO A 79 8.01 -7.96 -15.52
N LEU A 80 7.81 -6.64 -15.47
CA LEU A 80 7.62 -5.88 -14.25
C LEU A 80 6.18 -5.38 -14.15
N LEU A 81 5.52 -5.69 -13.03
CA LEU A 81 4.23 -5.12 -12.65
C LEU A 81 4.43 -4.03 -11.58
N VAL A 82 4.02 -2.80 -11.86
CA VAL A 82 3.87 -1.77 -10.82
C VAL A 82 2.41 -1.75 -10.39
N TYR A 83 2.16 -2.06 -9.12
CA TYR A 83 0.83 -2.26 -8.54
C TYR A 83 0.50 -1.15 -7.55
N PHE A 84 -0.70 -0.58 -7.70
CA PHE A 84 -1.27 0.41 -6.78
C PHE A 84 -2.50 -0.19 -6.12
N HIS A 85 -2.47 -0.27 -4.80
CA HIS A 85 -3.58 -0.88 -4.06
C HIS A 85 -4.86 -0.04 -4.15
N GLY A 86 -6.01 -0.67 -3.93
CA GLY A 86 -7.31 0.00 -3.86
C GLY A 86 -7.56 0.71 -2.53
N GLY A 87 -8.82 0.98 -2.21
CA GLY A 87 -9.22 1.66 -0.97
C GLY A 87 -9.52 3.15 -1.13
N GLY A 88 -9.91 3.56 -2.34
CA GLY A 88 -10.47 4.89 -2.60
C GLY A 88 -9.57 6.06 -2.21
N PHE A 89 -8.23 5.85 -2.26
CA PHE A 89 -7.21 6.79 -1.79
C PHE A 89 -7.21 7.11 -0.29
N CYS A 90 -8.08 6.47 0.50
CA CYS A 90 -8.30 6.79 1.91
C CYS A 90 -7.89 5.66 2.86
N SER A 91 -7.78 4.43 2.35
CA SER A 91 -7.40 3.24 3.12
C SER A 91 -6.56 2.30 2.28
N GLY A 92 -5.87 1.38 2.93
CA GLY A 92 -5.01 0.41 2.27
C GLY A 92 -3.54 0.62 2.64
N SER A 93 -2.72 -0.29 2.14
CA SER A 93 -1.25 -0.24 2.20
C SER A 93 -0.71 -1.33 1.29
N ALA A 94 0.48 -1.13 0.72
CA ALA A 94 1.23 -2.16 0.01
C ALA A 94 1.52 -3.40 0.88
N PHE A 95 1.49 -3.24 2.21
CA PHE A 95 1.84 -4.27 3.19
C PHE A 95 0.62 -5.01 3.75
N ASN A 96 -0.60 -4.68 3.30
CA ASN A 96 -1.81 -5.37 3.71
C ASN A 96 -1.86 -6.82 3.20
N SER A 97 -2.29 -7.73 4.08
CA SER A 97 -2.36 -9.18 3.82
C SER A 97 -3.16 -9.55 2.58
N THR A 98 -4.23 -8.81 2.27
CA THR A 98 -5.07 -9.04 1.10
C THR A 98 -4.30 -8.82 -0.20
N TYR A 99 -3.63 -7.67 -0.33
CA TYR A 99 -2.82 -7.35 -1.52
C TYR A 99 -1.55 -8.19 -1.56
N HIS A 100 -0.95 -8.47 -0.41
CA HIS A 100 0.20 -9.35 -0.30
C HIS A 100 -0.10 -10.77 -0.80
N SER A 101 -1.21 -11.36 -0.36
CA SER A 101 -1.63 -12.70 -0.79
C SER A 101 -1.92 -12.74 -2.29
N TYR A 102 -2.58 -11.69 -2.81
CA TYR A 102 -2.86 -11.56 -4.24
C TYR A 102 -1.58 -11.50 -5.07
N LEU A 103 -0.61 -10.66 -4.68
CA LEU A 103 0.65 -10.52 -5.41
C LEU A 103 1.53 -11.77 -5.29
N ASN A 104 1.56 -12.46 -4.14
CA ASN A 104 2.25 -13.75 -4.02
C ASN A 104 1.71 -14.78 -5.02
N SER A 105 0.38 -14.89 -5.14
CA SER A 105 -0.25 -15.79 -6.12
C SER A 105 0.09 -15.37 -7.55
N LEU A 106 -0.15 -14.10 -7.91
CA LEU A 106 0.07 -13.60 -9.26
C LEU A 106 1.52 -13.77 -9.73
N VAL A 107 2.49 -13.41 -8.88
CA VAL A 107 3.92 -13.54 -9.17
C VAL A 107 4.32 -15.00 -9.37
N SER A 108 3.80 -15.91 -8.54
CA SER A 108 4.11 -17.34 -8.66
C SER A 108 3.54 -17.99 -9.91
N GLU A 109 2.35 -17.58 -10.34
CA GLU A 109 1.66 -18.16 -11.49
C GLU A 109 2.19 -17.64 -12.83
N THR A 110 2.69 -16.41 -12.85
CA THR A 110 3.09 -15.74 -14.10
C THR A 110 4.60 -15.60 -14.27
N GLY A 111 5.39 -15.73 -13.21
CA GLY A 111 6.84 -15.54 -13.24
C GLY A 111 7.28 -14.07 -13.44
N LEU A 112 6.39 -13.10 -13.24
CA LEU A 112 6.73 -11.66 -13.27
C LEU A 112 7.37 -11.20 -11.95
N GLN A 113 8.02 -10.03 -11.97
CA GLN A 113 8.36 -9.29 -10.74
C GLN A 113 7.30 -8.22 -10.47
N ALA A 114 7.00 -7.94 -9.20
CA ALA A 114 6.03 -6.90 -8.86
C ALA A 114 6.58 -5.88 -7.86
N VAL A 115 6.12 -4.64 -7.98
CA VAL A 115 6.35 -3.52 -7.05
C VAL A 115 4.99 -3.03 -6.58
N SER A 116 4.66 -3.26 -5.31
CA SER A 116 3.44 -2.76 -4.68
C SER A 116 3.73 -1.43 -3.99
N VAL A 117 3.15 -0.34 -4.47
CA VAL A 117 3.47 1.01 -4.00
C VAL A 117 2.59 1.41 -2.82
N ASP A 118 3.21 1.92 -1.76
CA ASP A 118 2.55 2.40 -0.53
C ASP A 118 2.36 3.92 -0.60
N TYR A 119 1.45 4.36 -1.46
CA TYR A 119 1.20 5.78 -1.70
C TYR A 119 0.50 6.47 -0.51
N ARG A 120 0.70 7.78 -0.35
CA ARG A 120 0.09 8.56 0.73
C ARG A 120 -1.43 8.63 0.60
N LEU A 121 -2.12 8.57 1.74
CA LEU A 121 -3.57 8.51 1.81
C LEU A 121 -4.21 9.84 2.19
N ALA A 122 -5.39 10.08 1.63
CA ALA A 122 -6.33 11.06 2.13
C ALA A 122 -6.95 10.61 3.48
N PRO A 123 -7.40 11.56 4.31
CA PRO A 123 -7.34 13.01 4.11
C PRO A 123 -6.02 13.68 4.53
N GLU A 124 -5.07 12.96 5.13
CA GLU A 124 -3.77 13.50 5.56
C GLU A 124 -2.94 14.01 4.37
N SER A 125 -3.09 13.38 3.21
CA SER A 125 -2.49 13.78 1.94
C SER A 125 -3.54 13.63 0.83
N PRO A 126 -4.39 14.64 0.61
CA PRO A 126 -5.40 14.62 -0.45
C PRO A 126 -4.76 14.48 -1.84
N LEU A 127 -5.57 14.12 -2.82
CA LEU A 127 -5.14 14.18 -4.22
C LEU A 127 -4.67 15.61 -4.56
N PRO A 128 -3.56 15.75 -5.33
CA PRO A 128 -2.94 14.74 -6.18
C PRO A 128 -1.83 13.90 -5.54
N ALA A 129 -1.61 13.93 -4.22
CA ALA A 129 -0.43 13.29 -3.59
C ALA A 129 -0.23 11.81 -3.96
N ALA A 130 -1.31 11.02 -4.01
CA ALA A 130 -1.23 9.61 -4.43
C ALA A 130 -0.79 9.45 -5.89
N TYR A 131 -1.15 10.38 -6.78
CA TYR A 131 -0.71 10.38 -8.17
C TYR A 131 0.77 10.74 -8.28
N ASP A 132 1.22 11.73 -7.54
CA ASP A 132 2.63 12.15 -7.51
C ASP A 132 3.50 10.99 -7.00
N ASP A 133 3.08 10.33 -5.91
CA ASP A 133 3.75 9.15 -5.36
C ASP A 133 3.77 7.98 -6.36
N SER A 134 2.65 7.76 -7.06
CA SER A 134 2.54 6.67 -8.04
C SER A 134 3.45 6.89 -9.24
N TRP A 135 3.53 8.14 -9.71
CA TRP A 135 4.41 8.53 -10.80
C TRP A 135 5.88 8.41 -10.39
N GLU A 136 6.23 8.90 -9.20
CA GLU A 136 7.58 8.79 -8.66
C GLU A 136 8.02 7.33 -8.51
N ALA A 137 7.15 6.47 -7.96
CA ALA A 137 7.42 5.04 -7.82
C ALA A 137 7.59 4.34 -9.16
N LEU A 138 6.82 4.71 -10.18
CA LEU A 138 6.99 4.19 -11.54
C LEU A 138 8.35 4.58 -12.11
N CYS A 139 8.72 5.87 -12.05
CA CYS A 139 10.02 6.36 -12.50
C CYS A 139 11.17 5.67 -11.76
N TRP A 140 11.03 5.45 -10.46
CA TRP A 140 12.00 4.71 -9.66
C TRP A 140 12.11 3.25 -10.12
N ALA A 141 10.99 2.56 -10.36
CA ALA A 141 10.99 1.13 -10.69
C ALA A 141 11.60 0.83 -12.06
N ILE A 142 11.47 1.74 -13.03
CA ILE A 142 12.06 1.58 -14.37
C ILE A 142 13.49 2.12 -14.49
N ALA A 143 14.02 2.72 -13.42
CA ALA A 143 15.39 3.23 -13.43
C ALA A 143 16.41 2.07 -13.41
N PRO A 144 17.56 2.20 -14.11
CA PRO A 144 18.57 1.15 -14.15
C PRO A 144 19.05 0.72 -12.75
N GLY A 145 19.13 -0.60 -12.52
CA GLY A 145 19.70 -1.19 -11.31
C GLY A 145 18.83 -1.11 -10.05
N ARG A 146 17.52 -0.86 -10.18
CA ARG A 146 16.59 -0.82 -9.04
C ARG A 146 15.88 -2.13 -8.74
N ILE A 147 15.65 -2.96 -9.77
CA ILE A 147 14.91 -4.23 -9.66
C ILE A 147 15.70 -5.36 -10.31
#